data_AF-A0A6J6CV85-F1
#
_entry.id   AF-A0A6J6CV85-F1
#
_cell.length_a   1.000
_cell.length_b   1.000
_cell.length_c   1.000
_cell.angle_alpha   90.00
_cell.angle_beta   90.00
_cell.angle_gamma   90.00
#
_symmetry.space_group_name_H-M   'P 1'
#
loop_
_entity.id
_entity.type
_entity.pdbx_description
1 polymer ?
#
loop_
_entity_poly.entity_id
_entity_poly.type
_entity_poly.pdbx_seq_one_letter_code
_entity_poly.pdbx_strand_id
1 'polypeptide(L)'
;MNNKFLAPLKSALVIALTFLATPAFAVAQEGSAEPGEGLTAVQTVLYFVLAPLGLFLTIVVIGYGVHRPREKRSNSGSALSEIK
;
A
#
# COMPACT_ATOMS: atom_id res chain seq x y z
N MET A 1 -28.55 -31.77 -45.16
CA MET A 1 -27.35 -31.11 -44.60
C MET A 1 -27.23 -31.48 -43.13
N ASN A 2 -26.15 -32.17 -42.76
CA ASN A 2 -25.98 -32.74 -41.43
C ASN A 2 -25.47 -31.63 -40.47
N ASN A 3 -26.31 -31.25 -39.53
CA ASN A 3 -26.10 -30.25 -38.47
C ASN A 3 -24.98 -30.59 -37.46
N LYS A 4 -24.33 -31.75 -37.60
CA LYS A 4 -23.28 -32.27 -36.71
C LYS A 4 -22.01 -31.40 -36.69
N PHE A 5 -21.70 -30.69 -37.79
CA PHE A 5 -20.55 -29.79 -37.87
C PHE A 5 -20.73 -28.45 -37.13
N LEU A 6 -21.98 -27.97 -37.01
CA LEU A 6 -22.26 -26.70 -36.31
C LEU A 6 -22.49 -26.90 -34.80
N ALA A 7 -22.65 -28.14 -34.33
CA ALA A 7 -22.86 -28.47 -32.93
C ALA A 7 -21.76 -27.94 -31.98
N PRO A 8 -20.44 -28.13 -32.25
CA PRO A 8 -19.40 -27.61 -31.36
C PRO A 8 -19.35 -26.08 -31.36
N LEU A 9 -19.60 -25.43 -32.50
CA LEU A 9 -19.60 -23.98 -32.62
C LEU A 9 -20.75 -23.34 -31.83
N LYS A 10 -21.94 -23.95 -31.87
CA LYS A 10 -23.09 -23.52 -31.07
C LYS A 10 -22.83 -23.69 -29.58
N SER A 11 -22.21 -24.81 -29.19
CA SER A 11 -21.88 -25.07 -27.79
C SER A 11 -20.86 -24.08 -27.24
N ALA A 12 -19.80 -23.80 -28.01
CA ALA A 12 -18.79 -22.81 -27.65
C ALA A 12 -19.37 -21.39 -27.52
N LEU A 13 -20.27 -21.00 -28.44
CA LEU A 13 -20.95 -19.71 -28.39
C LEU A 13 -21.84 -19.58 -27.15
N VAL A 14 -22.59 -20.63 -26.80
CA VAL A 14 -23.43 -20.65 -25.60
C VAL A 14 -22.58 -20.55 -24.34
N ILE A 15 -21.48 -21.31 -24.25
CA ILE A 15 -20.56 -21.25 -23.10
C ILE A 15 -19.94 -19.85 -22.96
N ALA A 16 -19.47 -19.26 -24.06
CA ALA A 16 -18.90 -17.92 -24.04
C ALA A 16 -19.93 -16.87 -23.60
N LEU A 17 -21.17 -16.98 -24.10
CA LEU A 17 -22.25 -16.07 -23.73
C LEU A 17 -22.67 -16.24 -22.27
N THR A 18 -22.74 -17.48 -21.77
CA THR A 18 -23.04 -17.76 -20.36
C THR A 18 -21.93 -17.27 -19.43
N PHE A 19 -20.65 -17.41 -19.83
CA PHE A 19 -19.50 -16.93 -19.05
C PHE A 19 -19.43 -15.40 -19.00
N LEU A 20 -19.81 -14.72 -20.09
CA LEU A 20 -19.89 -13.26 -20.11
C LEU A 20 -21.12 -12.73 -19.35
N ALA A 21 -22.20 -13.52 -19.31
CA ALA A 21 -23.44 -13.20 -18.60
C ALA A 21 -23.40 -13.57 -17.10
N THR A 22 -22.33 -14.22 -16.60
CA THR A 22 -22.20 -14.54 -15.18
C THR A 22 -22.15 -13.25 -14.34
N PRO A 23 -22.89 -13.14 -13.22
CA PRO A 23 -22.95 -11.94 -12.39
C PRO A 23 -21.60 -11.51 -11.79
N ALA A 24 -20.56 -12.36 -11.87
CA ALA A 24 -19.19 -12.00 -11.52
C ALA A 24 -18.63 -10.86 -12.39
N PHE A 25 -19.12 -10.68 -13.62
CA PHE A 25 -18.74 -9.59 -14.53
C PHE A 25 -19.86 -8.56 -14.75
N ALA A 26 -21.10 -8.90 -14.37
CA ALA A 26 -22.26 -8.01 -14.41
C ALA A 26 -22.62 -7.49 -13.01
N VAL A 27 -21.61 -7.00 -12.27
CA VAL A 27 -21.87 -6.16 -11.10
C VAL A 27 -22.55 -4.89 -11.61
N ALA A 28 -23.80 -4.66 -11.19
CA ALA A 28 -24.41 -3.36 -11.33
C ALA A 28 -23.51 -2.37 -10.58
N GLN A 29 -22.92 -1.42 -11.33
CA GLN A 29 -22.20 -0.31 -10.71
C GLN A 29 -23.25 0.57 -10.05
N GLU A 30 -23.46 0.32 -8.76
CA GLU A 30 -24.34 1.13 -7.94
C GLU A 30 -23.82 2.58 -7.96
N GLY A 31 -24.73 3.56 -8.00
CA GLY A 31 -24.32 4.95 -8.12
C GLY A 31 -23.22 5.31 -7.12
N SER A 32 -22.09 5.83 -7.61
CA SER A 32 -20.79 6.04 -6.91
C SER A 32 -19.80 4.88 -6.91
N ALA A 33 -20.05 3.80 -7.65
CA ALA A 33 -19.09 2.71 -7.89
C ALA A 33 -18.08 3.03 -9.00
N GLU A 34 -18.17 4.21 -9.63
CA GLU A 34 -17.14 4.70 -10.53
C GLU A 34 -15.96 5.26 -9.73
N PRO A 35 -14.71 4.86 -10.04
CA PRO A 35 -13.54 5.50 -9.46
C PRO A 35 -13.58 7.01 -9.74
N GLY A 36 -13.40 7.81 -8.69
CA GLY A 36 -13.28 9.26 -8.84
C GLY A 36 -12.04 9.65 -9.66
N GLU A 37 -11.93 10.94 -9.97
CA GLU A 37 -10.77 11.47 -10.68
C GLU A 37 -9.47 11.09 -9.94
N GLY A 38 -8.52 10.55 -10.69
CA GLY A 38 -7.25 10.08 -10.14
C GLY A 38 -6.40 11.23 -9.59
N LEU A 39 -5.61 10.94 -8.56
CA LEU A 39 -4.66 11.92 -8.04
C LEU A 39 -3.55 12.19 -9.04
N THR A 40 -3.08 13.43 -9.08
CA THR A 40 -1.86 13.78 -9.84
C THR A 40 -0.65 13.00 -9.30
N ALA A 41 0.38 12.82 -10.14
CA ALA A 41 1.60 12.11 -9.73
C ALA A 41 2.23 12.71 -8.46
N VAL A 42 2.24 14.05 -8.35
CA VAL A 42 2.78 14.75 -7.19
C VAL A 42 1.95 14.44 -5.93
N GLN A 43 0.62 14.52 -6.01
CA GLN A 43 -0.25 14.21 -4.88
C GLN A 43 -0.09 12.76 -4.42
N THR A 44 0.04 11.82 -5.36
CA THR A 44 0.26 10.41 -5.04
C THR A 44 1.57 10.21 -4.27
N VAL A 45 2.66 10.82 -4.71
CA VAL A 45 3.93 10.75 -3.99
C VAL A 45 3.83 11.41 -2.61
N LEU A 46 3.20 12.58 -2.51
CA LEU A 46 3.04 13.27 -1.24
C LEU A 46 2.24 12.46 -0.23
N TYR A 47 1.10 11.88 -0.63
CA TYR A 47 0.20 11.19 0.30
C TYR A 47 0.59 9.75 0.58
N PHE A 48 1.11 9.02 -0.40
CA PHE A 48 1.38 7.58 -0.23
C PHE A 48 2.85 7.24 0.00
N VAL A 49 3.76 8.19 -0.22
CA VAL A 49 5.19 7.97 0.05
C VAL A 49 5.67 8.94 1.13
N LEU A 50 5.51 10.24 0.90
CA LEU A 50 6.12 11.25 1.76
C LEU A 50 5.41 11.37 3.10
N ALA A 51 4.08 11.29 3.16
CA ALA A 51 3.34 11.36 4.41
C ALA A 51 3.64 10.15 5.34
N PRO A 52 3.60 8.87 4.87
CA PRO A 52 4.03 7.74 5.69
C PRO A 52 5.50 7.84 6.13
N LEU A 53 6.40 8.23 5.23
CA LEU A 53 7.83 8.37 5.54
C LEU A 53 8.09 9.50 6.53
N GLY A 54 7.43 10.65 6.36
CA GLY A 54 7.51 11.79 7.26
C GLY A 54 6.99 11.46 8.65
N LEU A 55 5.87 10.73 8.75
CA LEU A 55 5.36 10.25 10.03
C LEU A 55 6.36 9.32 10.72
N PHE A 56 6.94 8.37 9.98
CA PHE A 56 7.98 7.48 10.50
C PHE A 56 9.20 8.25 11.03
N LEU A 57 9.75 9.17 10.23
CA LEU A 57 10.92 9.97 10.63
C LEU A 57 10.60 10.86 11.85
N THR A 58 9.40 11.42 11.91
CA THR A 58 8.95 12.20 13.06
C THR A 58 8.98 11.36 14.33
N ILE A 59 8.43 10.15 14.28
CA ILE A 59 8.45 9.22 15.41
C ILE A 59 9.89 8.84 15.79
N VAL A 60 10.77 8.57 14.82
CA VAL A 60 12.18 8.25 15.08
C VAL A 60 12.89 9.41 15.79
N VAL A 61 12.70 10.64 15.33
CA VAL A 61 13.30 11.83 15.93
C VAL A 61 12.80 12.02 17.37
N ILE A 62 11.50 11.89 17.59
CA ILE A 62 10.90 11.99 18.93
C ILE A 62 11.45 10.87 19.82
N GLY A 63 11.43 9.62 19.35
CA GLY A 63 11.91 8.46 20.09
C GLY A 63 13.37 8.60 20.50
N TYR A 64 14.23 9.03 19.58
CA TYR A 64 15.63 9.30 19.86
C TYR A 64 15.79 10.46 20.86
N GLY A 65 15.08 11.57 20.67
CA GLY A 65 15.14 12.73 21.57
C GLY A 65 14.72 12.40 23.01
N VAL A 66 13.69 11.58 23.18
CA VAL A 66 13.18 11.15 24.49
C VAL A 66 14.08 10.11 25.16
N HIS A 67 14.58 9.12 24.41
CA HIS A 67 15.30 7.97 24.98
C HIS A 67 16.83 8.10 24.91
N ARG A 68 17.38 9.22 24.42
CA ARG A 68 18.83 9.37 24.30
C ARG A 68 19.51 9.14 25.65
N PRO A 69 20.39 8.14 25.79
CA PRO A 69 21.15 7.96 27.01
C PRO A 69 22.06 9.17 27.19
N ARG A 70 21.93 9.86 28.33
CA ARG A 70 22.87 10.91 28.70
C ARG A 70 24.21 10.25 28.98
N GLU A 71 25.21 10.57 28.16
CA GLU A 71 26.60 10.23 28.46
C GLU A 71 26.93 10.79 29.85
N LYS A 72 27.35 9.93 30.78
CA LYS A 72 27.93 10.41 32.02
C LYS A 72 29.24 11.08 31.64
N ARG A 73 29.32 12.40 31.79
CA ARG A 73 30.59 13.11 31.73
C ARG A 73 31.56 12.42 32.69
N SER A 74 32.61 11.78 32.17
CA SER A 74 33.67 11.26 33.02
C SER A 74 34.32 12.47 33.68
N ASN A 75 34.12 12.62 34.98
CA ASN A 75 34.77 13.68 35.73
C ASN A 75 36.27 13.36 35.78
N SER A 76 37.06 13.92 34.86
CA SER A 76 38.52 13.77 34.82
C SER A 76 39.20 14.27 36.11
N GLY A 77 38.47 14.95 37.01
CA GLY A 77 38.95 15.35 38.33
C GLY A 77 39.05 14.21 39.35
N SER A 78 38.30 13.11 39.23
CA SER A 78 38.36 12.01 40.21
C SER A 78 39.52 11.05 40.00
N ALA A 79 40.03 10.94 38.76
CA ALA A 79 41.20 10.11 38.45
C ALA A 79 42.51 10.71 38.99
N LEU A 80 42.56 12.03 39.20
CA LEU A 80 43.73 12.72 39.75
C LEU A 80 43.75 12.73 41.28
N SER A 81 42.61 12.59 41.94
CA SER A 81 42.53 12.48 43.41
C SER A 81 42.90 11.10 43.96
N GLU A 82 42.90 10.07 43.11
CA GLU A 82 43.18 8.68 43.50
C GLU A 82 44.69 8.33 43.43
N ILE A 83 45.53 9.20 42.85
CA ILE A 83 46.98 9.00 42.65
C ILE A 83 47.82 9.66 43.78
N LYS A 84 47.22 10.18 44.86
CA LYS A 84 47.94 10.82 45.96
C LYS A 84 48.09 9.94 47.20
#